data_AF-A0A535KHF9-F1
#
_entry.id   AF-A0A535KHF9-F1
#
_cell.length_a   1.000
_cell.length_b   1.000
_cell.length_c   1.000
_cell.angle_alpha   90.00
_cell.angle_beta   90.00
_cell.angle_gamma   90.00
#
_symmetry.space_group_name_H-M   'P 1'
#
loop_
_entity.id
_entity.type
_entity.pdbx_description
1 polymer ?
#
loop_
_entity_poly.entity_id
_entity_poly.type
_entity_poly.pdbx_seq_one_letter_code
_entity_poly.pdbx_strand_id
1 'polypeptide(L)'
;TGREAGRIMAAGDLVPDELIVDIVRSRLPEAETGAGVLLDGFPRTLRQAQALDAMLAGEGHNVDFVLALDVPEQDLVDRLLHRAAVEGRADDTREAIT
;
A
#
# COMPACT_ATOMS: atom_id res chain seq x y z
N THR A 1 14.91 -6.02 2.65
CA THR A 1 13.47 -5.71 2.63
C THR A 1 13.14 -4.67 1.55
N GLY A 2 13.28 -3.35 1.76
CA GLY A 2 12.87 -2.34 0.76
C GLY A 2 13.65 -2.37 -0.57
N ARG A 3 14.97 -2.56 -0.53
CA ARG A 3 15.81 -2.73 -1.75
C ARG A 3 15.53 -4.03 -2.51
N GLU A 4 14.92 -5.00 -1.87
CA GLU A 4 14.59 -6.29 -2.45
C GLU A 4 13.23 -6.23 -3.14
N ALA A 5 12.22 -5.67 -2.46
CA ALA A 5 10.96 -5.31 -3.09
C ALA A 5 11.18 -4.41 -4.32
N GLY A 6 12.04 -3.40 -4.23
CA GLY A 6 12.38 -2.55 -5.37
C GLY A 6 13.01 -3.30 -6.55
N ARG A 7 13.81 -4.35 -6.29
CA ARG A 7 14.38 -5.20 -7.35
C ARG A 7 13.32 -6.07 -8.02
N ILE A 8 12.41 -6.65 -7.24
CA ILE A 8 11.30 -7.47 -7.73
C ILE A 8 10.37 -6.61 -8.60
N MET A 9 10.01 -5.42 -8.12
CA MET A 9 9.20 -4.46 -8.87
C MET A 9 9.88 -4.02 -10.18
N ALA A 10 11.19 -3.75 -10.15
CA ALA A 10 11.94 -3.38 -11.35
C ALA A 10 12.03 -4.52 -12.38
N ALA A 11 11.88 -5.77 -11.94
CA ALA A 11 11.79 -6.93 -12.83
C ALA A 11 10.38 -7.14 -13.41
N GLY A 12 9.38 -6.34 -12.99
CA GLY A 12 7.97 -6.49 -13.38
C GLY A 12 7.22 -7.55 -12.56
N ASP A 13 7.87 -8.13 -11.55
CA ASP A 13 7.29 -9.17 -10.70
C ASP A 13 6.49 -8.56 -9.54
N LEU A 14 5.52 -9.34 -9.04
CA LEU A 14 4.76 -8.97 -7.85
C LEU A 14 5.59 -9.24 -6.59
N VAL A 15 5.64 -8.24 -5.71
CA VAL A 15 6.30 -8.38 -4.41
C VAL A 15 5.49 -9.36 -3.54
N PRO A 16 6.12 -10.40 -2.96
CA PRO A 16 5.43 -11.34 -2.08
C PRO A 16 4.79 -10.65 -0.88
N ASP A 17 3.62 -11.14 -0.46
CA ASP A 17 2.85 -10.59 0.66
C ASP A 17 3.68 -10.54 1.95
N GLU A 18 4.45 -11.61 2.26
CA GLU A 18 5.28 -11.64 3.48
C GLU A 18 6.38 -10.58 3.45
N LEU A 19 6.98 -10.31 2.28
CA LEU A 19 8.04 -9.31 2.16
C LEU A 19 7.50 -7.89 2.40
N ILE A 20 6.26 -7.60 2.01
CA ILE A 20 5.60 -6.32 2.32
C ILE A 20 5.39 -6.18 3.83
N VAL A 21 4.91 -7.23 4.50
CA VAL A 21 4.71 -7.23 5.96
C VAL A 21 6.03 -6.97 6.69
N ASP A 22 7.12 -7.58 6.25
CA ASP A 22 8.46 -7.35 6.82
C ASP A 22 8.95 -5.91 6.60
N ILE A 23 8.61 -5.30 5.47
CA ILE A 23 8.90 -3.87 5.23
C ILE A 23 8.13 -3.01 6.23
N VAL A 24 6.83 -3.25 6.42
CA VAL A 24 6.02 -2.50 7.39
C VAL A 24 6.57 -2.67 8.81
N ARG A 25 6.84 -3.90 9.22
CA ARG A 25 7.44 -4.23 10.53
C ARG A 25 8.73 -3.45 10.77
N SER A 26 9.62 -3.40 9.77
CA SER A 26 10.89 -2.68 9.91
C SER A 26 10.77 -1.16 10.09
N ARG A 27 9.60 -0.59 9.75
CA ARG A 27 9.31 0.85 9.83
C ARG A 27 8.49 1.24 11.05
N LEU A 28 7.79 0.29 11.67
CA LEU A 28 6.89 0.54 12.79
C LEU A 28 7.60 1.26 13.98
N PRO A 29 8.81 0.87 14.41
CA PRO A 29 9.49 1.53 15.53
C PRO A 29 9.86 3.00 15.27
N GLU A 30 10.14 3.36 14.01
CA GLU A 30 10.41 4.77 13.65
C GLU A 30 9.14 5.63 13.87
N ALA A 31 7.96 5.04 13.63
CA ALA A 31 6.69 5.73 13.73
C ALA A 31 6.11 5.77 15.17
N GLU A 32 6.52 4.85 16.05
CA GLU A 32 6.19 4.88 17.49
C GLU A 32 6.68 6.16 18.20
N THR A 33 7.69 6.84 17.64
CA THR A 33 8.18 8.11 18.20
C THR A 33 7.30 9.32 17.86
N GLY A 34 6.24 9.12 17.06
CA GLY A 34 5.34 10.16 16.57
C GLY A 34 3.88 9.99 17.01
N ALA A 35 2.95 10.51 16.19
CA ALA A 35 1.50 10.50 16.45
C ALA A 35 0.76 9.24 15.97
N GLY A 36 1.50 8.17 15.60
CA GLY A 36 0.96 6.93 15.05
C GLY A 36 1.38 6.69 13.60
N VAL A 37 0.70 5.75 12.93
CA VAL A 37 1.03 5.27 11.57
C VAL A 37 -0.18 5.41 10.65
N LEU A 38 0.07 5.88 9.42
CA LEU A 38 -0.88 5.76 8.32
C LEU A 38 -0.33 4.77 7.29
N LEU A 39 -1.08 3.68 7.07
CA LEU A 39 -0.80 2.72 6.01
C LEU A 39 -1.61 3.12 4.78
N ASP A 40 -0.94 3.62 3.73
CA ASP A 40 -1.56 3.98 2.46
C ASP A 40 -1.27 2.90 1.40
N GLY A 41 -2.33 2.36 0.80
CA GLY A 41 -2.24 1.32 -0.21
C GLY A 41 -1.85 -0.07 0.30
N PHE A 42 -1.87 -0.30 1.62
CA PHE A 42 -1.68 -1.60 2.27
C PHE A 42 -2.57 -1.69 3.52
N PRO A 43 -3.21 -2.84 3.81
CA PRO A 43 -3.25 -4.08 3.02
C PRO A 43 -4.18 -4.00 1.80
N ARG A 44 -3.87 -4.74 0.73
CA ARG A 44 -4.70 -4.87 -0.49
C ARG A 44 -5.42 -6.21 -0.62
N THR A 45 -5.01 -7.23 0.14
CA THR A 45 -5.62 -8.56 0.13
C THR A 45 -5.98 -8.99 1.54
N LEU A 46 -6.92 -9.94 1.66
CA LEU A 46 -7.29 -10.50 2.95
C LEU A 46 -6.09 -11.18 3.65
N ARG A 47 -5.22 -11.84 2.88
CA ARG A 47 -4.00 -12.47 3.41
C ARG A 47 -3.04 -11.44 4.00
N GLN A 48 -2.86 -10.30 3.32
CA GLN A 48 -2.05 -9.20 3.85
C GLN A 48 -2.65 -8.61 5.13
N ALA A 49 -3.98 -8.45 5.20
CA ALA A 49 -4.65 -7.96 6.39
C ALA A 49 -4.45 -8.92 7.58
N GLN A 50 -4.64 -10.22 7.39
CA GLN A 50 -4.41 -11.25 8.41
C GLN A 50 -2.95 -11.26 8.89
N ALA A 51 -1.99 -11.10 7.97
CA ALA A 51 -0.58 -11.06 8.31
C ALA A 51 -0.20 -9.78 9.07
N LEU A 52 -0.81 -8.64 8.71
CA LEU A 52 -0.67 -7.38 9.45
C LEU A 52 -1.20 -7.52 10.87
N ASP A 53 -2.41 -8.06 11.04
CA ASP A 53 -3.02 -8.26 12.37
C ASP A 53 -2.15 -9.15 13.26
N ALA A 54 -1.65 -10.26 12.73
CA ALA A 54 -0.78 -11.17 13.48
C ALA A 54 0.55 -10.50 13.89
N MET A 55 1.13 -9.70 12.98
CA MET A 55 2.37 -8.96 13.24
C MET A 55 2.17 -7.89 14.31
N LEU A 56 1.12 -7.07 14.22
CA LEU A 56 0.80 -6.04 15.20
C LEU A 56 0.50 -6.64 16.58
N ALA A 57 -0.30 -7.71 16.64
CA ALA A 57 -0.65 -8.37 17.90
C ALA A 57 0.60 -8.92 18.62
N GLY A 58 1.58 -9.43 17.88
CA GLY A 58 2.86 -9.89 18.44
C GLY A 58 3.72 -8.77 19.02
N GLU A 59 3.49 -7.54 18.60
CA GLU A 59 4.20 -6.34 19.04
C GLU A 59 3.37 -5.50 20.03
N GLY A 60 2.16 -5.96 20.40
CA GLY A 60 1.27 -5.27 21.33
C GLY A 60 0.50 -4.09 20.72
N HIS A 61 0.42 -4.05 19.39
CA HIS A 61 -0.31 -3.03 18.62
C HIS A 61 -1.58 -3.59 17.98
N ASN A 62 -2.47 -2.69 17.57
CA ASN A 62 -3.70 -3.00 16.85
C ASN A 62 -3.95 -1.94 15.77
N VAL A 63 -4.81 -2.22 14.80
CA VAL A 63 -5.34 -1.19 13.90
C VAL A 63 -6.50 -0.48 14.60
N ASP A 64 -6.39 0.84 14.77
CA ASP A 64 -7.45 1.64 15.40
C ASP A 64 -8.60 1.95 14.44
N PHE A 65 -8.27 2.29 13.19
CA PHE A 65 -9.24 2.73 12.19
C PHE A 65 -8.86 2.26 10.78
N VAL A 66 -9.88 1.99 9.97
CA VAL A 66 -9.76 1.77 8.53
C VAL A 66 -10.64 2.79 7.82
N LEU A 67 -10.02 3.65 7.00
CA LEU A 67 -10.73 4.65 6.22
C LEU A 67 -11.08 4.06 4.84
N ALA A 68 -12.36 3.75 4.63
CA ALA A 68 -12.89 3.37 3.33
C ALA A 68 -13.36 4.63 2.58
N LEU A 69 -12.73 4.93 1.44
CA LEU A 69 -13.15 6.02 0.57
C LEU A 69 -14.13 5.49 -0.46
N ASP A 70 -15.40 5.83 -0.31
CA ASP A 70 -16.45 5.50 -1.28
C ASP A 70 -16.60 6.65 -2.28
N VAL A 71 -16.24 6.39 -3.53
CA VAL A 71 -16.17 7.41 -4.60
C VAL A 71 -16.75 6.81 -5.87
N PRO A 72 -17.60 7.55 -6.61
CA PRO A 72 -18.09 7.10 -7.91
C PRO A 72 -16.95 6.72 -8.87
N GLU A 73 -17.12 5.63 -9.60
CA GLU A 73 -16.10 5.11 -10.53
C GLU A 73 -15.66 6.17 -11.55
N GLN A 74 -16.59 6.96 -12.08
CA GLN A 74 -16.28 8.02 -13.05
C GLN A 74 -15.32 9.07 -12.47
N ASP A 75 -15.50 9.47 -11.21
CA ASP A 75 -14.62 10.44 -10.56
C ASP A 75 -13.20 9.85 -10.36
N LEU A 76 -13.10 8.54 -10.13
CA LEU A 76 -11.81 7.83 -10.06
C LEU A 76 -11.10 7.81 -11.41
N VAL A 77 -11.83 7.50 -12.49
CA VAL A 77 -11.30 7.50 -13.86
C VAL A 77 -10.80 8.88 -14.25
N ASP A 78 -11.60 9.92 -14.03
CA ASP A 78 -11.25 11.31 -14.34
C ASP A 78 -10.01 11.76 -13.57
N ARG A 79 -9.92 11.40 -12.28
CA ARG A 79 -8.75 11.68 -11.45
C ARG A 79 -7.48 11.01 -11.98
N LEU A 80 -7.55 9.76 -12.42
CA LEU A 80 -6.39 9.02 -12.95
C LEU A 80 -5.94 9.60 -14.30
N LEU A 81 -6.88 9.92 -15.20
CA LEU A 81 -6.59 10.57 -16.47
C LEU A 81 -5.95 11.96 -16.29
N HIS A 82 -6.46 12.74 -15.32
CA HIS A 82 -5.86 14.03 -14.98
C HIS A 82 -4.44 13.86 -14.43
N ARG A 83 -4.22 12.90 -13.54
CA ARG A 83 -2.88 12.61 -12.99
C ARG A 83 -1.90 12.21 -14.09
N ALA A 84 -2.30 11.36 -15.03
CA ALA A 84 -1.48 10.98 -16.17
C ALA A 84 -1.02 12.20 -16.98
N ALA A 85 -1.93 13.14 -17.23
CA ALA A 85 -1.66 14.35 -17.99
C ALA A 85 -0.70 15.32 -17.29
N VAL A 86 -0.78 15.43 -15.96
CA VAL A 86 0.02 16.40 -15.18
C VAL A 86 1.36 15.81 -14.71
N GLU A 87 1.38 14.55 -14.30
CA GLU A 87 2.55 13.91 -13.69
C GLU A 87 3.34 13.02 -14.67
N GLY A 88 2.81 12.75 -15.87
CA GLY A 88 3.50 11.96 -16.88
C GLY A 88 3.73 10.50 -16.49
N ARG A 89 2.86 9.93 -15.62
CA ARG A 89 2.97 8.53 -15.21
C ARG A 89 2.60 7.62 -16.37
N ALA A 90 3.54 6.76 -16.77
CA ALA A 90 3.37 5.84 -17.90
C ALA A 90 2.31 4.76 -17.66
N ASP A 91 2.00 4.49 -16.38
CA ASP A 91 1.15 3.37 -15.96
C ASP A 91 -0.35 3.76 -15.86
N ASP A 92 -0.65 5.07 -15.92
CA ASP A 92 -2.02 5.61 -15.83
C ASP A 92 -2.67 5.69 -17.24
N THR A 93 -2.75 4.55 -17.92
CA THR A 93 -3.39 4.46 -19.25
C THR A 93 -4.85 4.07 -19.15
N ARG A 94 -5.68 4.48 -20.12
CA ARG A 94 -7.09 4.09 -20.16
C ARG A 94 -7.26 2.56 -20.12
N GLU A 95 -6.40 1.81 -20.79
CA GLU A 95 -6.39 0.33 -20.79
C GLU A 95 -5.97 -0.30 -19.46
N ALA A 96 -5.28 0.44 -18.57
CA ALA A 96 -5.00 0.00 -17.21
C ALA A 96 -6.09 0.42 -16.20
N ILE A 97 -6.93 1.39 -16.58
CA ILE A 97 -8.00 1.96 -15.75
C ILE A 97 -9.35 1.23 -15.94
N THR A 98 -9.53 0.54 -17.07
CA THR A 98 -10.75 -0.24 -17.40
C THR A 98 -10.46 -1.73 -17.44
#